data_AF-A0A953X557-F1
#
_entry.id   AF-A0A953X557-F1
#
_cell.length_a   1.000
_cell.length_b   1.000
_cell.length_c   1.000
_cell.angle_alpha   90.00
_cell.angle_beta   90.00
_cell.angle_gamma   90.00
#
_symmetry.space_group_name_H-M   'P 1'
#
loop_
_entity.id
_entity.type
_entity.pdbx_description
1 polymer ?
#
loop_
_entity_poly.entity_id
_entity_poly.type
_entity_poly.pdbx_seq_one_letter_code
_entity_poly.pdbx_strand_id
1 'polypeptide(L)'
;VDQSKPYTITGAPRVANGKVVIGNGGAELGVRGYVTAYDAETGDKVWRFYTVPNPKKEPDGDASDDALHDIANATWGDEGAWVTDGGGGTPWDSIVYDDVNNDFLIGVGNGSPWNRTFRDPSGGDNLFLSSIVAVDADTGKYKWHFQTTPGDNWD
;
A
#
# COMPACT_ATOMS: atom_id res chain seq x y z
N VAL A 1 -10.67 3.42 -4.94
CA VAL A 1 -10.32 4.56 -4.05
C VAL A 1 -11.60 5.23 -3.60
N ASP A 2 -11.81 5.31 -2.30
CA ASP A 2 -12.92 6.06 -1.72
C ASP A 2 -12.60 7.55 -1.77
N GLN A 3 -13.26 8.29 -2.67
CA GLN A 3 -13.03 9.72 -2.85
C GLN A 3 -13.62 10.58 -1.73
N SER A 4 -14.38 10.01 -0.79
CA SER A 4 -14.87 10.73 0.39
C SER A 4 -13.82 10.86 1.50
N LYS A 5 -12.71 10.12 1.39
CA LYS A 5 -11.62 10.08 2.37
C LYS A 5 -10.54 11.13 2.06
N PRO A 6 -9.82 11.61 3.08
CA PRO A 6 -8.87 12.73 2.97
C PRO A 6 -7.49 12.31 2.42
N TYR A 7 -7.46 11.74 1.22
CA TYR A 7 -6.21 11.44 0.52
C TYR A 7 -5.50 12.73 0.07
N THR A 8 -4.17 12.73 0.16
CA THR A 8 -3.32 13.83 -0.35
C THR A 8 -2.15 13.27 -1.16
N ILE A 9 -1.47 14.13 -1.92
CA ILE A 9 -0.22 13.80 -2.63
C ILE A 9 0.81 14.86 -2.28
N THR A 10 1.93 14.43 -1.71
CA THR A 10 3.04 15.29 -1.27
C THR A 10 4.38 14.85 -1.83
N GLY A 11 4.58 13.53 -1.99
CA GLY A 11 5.76 12.97 -2.65
C GLY A 11 5.83 13.28 -4.14
N ALA A 12 7.06 13.24 -4.67
CA ALA A 12 7.29 13.40 -6.11
C ALA A 12 6.90 12.13 -6.87
N PRO A 13 6.30 12.22 -8.07
CA PRO A 13 6.14 11.06 -8.93
C PRO A 13 7.49 10.56 -9.43
N ARG A 14 7.59 9.27 -9.71
CA ARG A 14 8.74 8.68 -10.42
C ARG A 14 8.31 8.27 -11.81
N VAL A 15 9.16 8.54 -12.80
CA VAL A 15 8.90 8.18 -14.20
C VAL A 15 9.91 7.15 -14.64
N ALA A 16 9.44 5.95 -14.98
CA ALA A 16 10.29 4.87 -15.47
C ALA A 16 9.48 3.93 -16.37
N ASN A 17 10.14 3.36 -17.37
CA ASN A 17 9.56 2.35 -18.27
C ASN A 17 8.18 2.76 -18.84
N GLY A 18 8.09 4.00 -19.33
CA GLY A 18 6.87 4.58 -19.92
C GLY A 18 5.73 4.86 -18.94
N LYS A 19 5.98 4.84 -17.63
CA LYS A 19 4.95 4.98 -16.60
C LYS A 19 5.28 6.10 -15.61
N VAL A 20 4.26 6.83 -15.19
CA VAL A 20 4.30 7.75 -14.04
C VAL A 20 3.77 7.00 -12.82
N VAL A 21 4.60 6.81 -11.80
CA VAL A 21 4.27 6.09 -10.58
C VAL A 21 4.16 7.06 -9.41
N ILE A 22 3.03 7.00 -8.71
CA ILE A 22 2.73 7.89 -7.60
C ILE A 22 1.89 7.19 -6.52
N GLY A 23 2.19 7.49 -5.27
CA GLY A 23 1.42 7.04 -4.11
C GLY A 23 0.49 8.12 -3.56
N ASN A 24 0.24 8.07 -2.26
CA ASN A 24 -0.60 9.02 -1.55
C ASN A 24 -0.13 9.14 -0.09
N GLY A 25 -0.60 10.19 0.59
CA GLY A 25 -0.57 10.34 2.03
C GLY A 25 -1.98 10.35 2.62
N GLY A 26 -2.06 10.37 3.96
CA GLY A 26 -3.30 10.46 4.71
C GLY A 26 -3.52 9.38 5.77
N ALA A 27 -2.50 8.58 6.12
CA ALA A 27 -2.61 7.56 7.16
C ALA A 27 -3.10 8.15 8.49
N GLU A 28 -2.67 9.36 8.84
CA GLU A 28 -3.08 10.08 10.06
C GLU A 28 -4.57 10.45 10.06
N LEU A 29 -5.23 10.39 8.91
CA LEU A 29 -6.61 10.77 8.70
C LEU A 29 -7.51 9.57 8.32
N GLY A 30 -6.99 8.35 8.43
CA GLY A 30 -7.76 7.12 8.21
C GLY A 30 -8.06 6.85 6.74
N VAL A 31 -7.00 6.52 5.99
CA VAL A 31 -7.09 6.11 4.58
C VAL A 31 -6.36 4.79 4.31
N ARG A 32 -6.67 4.16 3.16
CA ARG A 32 -6.04 2.91 2.71
C ARG A 32 -4.96 3.19 1.69
N GLY A 33 -3.72 2.88 2.02
CA GLY A 33 -2.56 3.13 1.19
C GLY A 33 -2.57 2.38 -0.13
N TYR A 34 -2.07 3.05 -1.16
CA TYR A 34 -1.85 2.45 -2.47
C TYR A 34 -0.78 3.21 -3.25
N VAL A 35 -0.18 2.53 -4.22
CA VAL A 35 0.61 3.14 -5.30
C VAL A 35 -0.04 2.82 -6.64
N THR A 36 0.00 3.75 -7.58
CA THR A 36 -0.58 3.57 -8.91
C THR A 36 0.45 3.92 -9.97
N ALA A 37 0.53 3.11 -11.03
CA ALA A 37 1.20 3.46 -12.25
C ALA A 37 0.20 3.89 -13.32
N TYR A 38 0.51 5.02 -13.94
CA TYR A 38 -0.23 5.57 -15.08
C TYR A 38 0.66 5.55 -16.31
N ASP A 39 0.05 5.37 -17.48
CA ASP A 39 0.74 5.52 -18.75
C ASP A 39 1.26 6.97 -18.87
N ALA A 40 2.54 7.14 -19.25
CA ALA A 40 3.16 8.46 -19.25
C ALA A 40 2.66 9.37 -20.38
N GLU A 41 2.11 8.81 -21.45
CA GLU A 41 1.62 9.56 -22.60
C GLU A 41 0.12 9.88 -22.46
N THR A 42 -0.68 8.91 -21.98
CA THR A 42 -2.15 9.06 -21.92
C THR A 42 -2.67 9.42 -20.53
N GLY A 43 -1.93 9.09 -19.47
CA GLY A 43 -2.40 9.20 -18.09
C GLY A 43 -3.40 8.11 -17.68
N ASP A 44 -3.61 7.08 -18.51
CA ASP A 44 -4.50 5.98 -18.18
C ASP A 44 -3.92 5.11 -17.07
N LYS A 45 -4.77 4.59 -16.18
CA LYS A 45 -4.34 3.67 -15.12
C LYS A 45 -3.84 2.37 -15.76
N VAL A 46 -2.58 2.02 -15.54
CA VAL A 46 -2.00 0.73 -15.96
C VAL A 46 -2.26 -0.31 -14.88
N TRP A 47 -1.83 -0.03 -13.66
CA TRP A 47 -2.03 -0.90 -12.50
C TRP A 47 -2.08 -0.09 -11.20
N ARG A 48 -2.67 -0.69 -10.17
CA ARG A 48 -2.60 -0.22 -8.79
C ARG A 48 -2.21 -1.36 -7.87
N PHE A 49 -1.43 -1.04 -6.85
CA PHE A 49 -1.11 -1.94 -5.75
C PHE A 49 -1.55 -1.30 -4.44
N TYR A 50 -2.55 -1.87 -3.77
CA TYR A 50 -2.90 -1.50 -2.39
C TYR A 50 -1.92 -2.14 -1.41
N THR A 51 -1.50 -1.39 -0.40
CA THR A 51 -0.44 -1.81 0.53
C THR A 51 -0.98 -2.51 1.78
N VAL A 52 -2.29 -2.45 2.02
CA VAL A 52 -2.97 -3.15 3.12
C VAL A 52 -4.28 -3.78 2.62
N PRO A 53 -4.79 -4.82 3.29
CA PRO A 53 -6.03 -5.51 2.90
C PRO A 53 -7.24 -4.60 2.70
N ASN A 54 -8.17 -5.08 1.87
CA ASN A 54 -9.51 -4.52 1.83
C ASN A 54 -10.19 -4.84 3.17
N PRO A 55 -10.95 -3.91 3.79
CA PRO A 55 -11.70 -4.17 5.02
C PRO A 55 -12.59 -5.41 5.01
N LYS A 56 -13.08 -5.82 3.83
CA LYS A 56 -13.90 -7.02 3.64
C LYS A 56 -13.10 -8.24 3.22
N LYS A 57 -11.78 -8.12 3.08
CA LYS A 57 -10.86 -9.14 2.53
C LYS A 57 -11.27 -9.64 1.12
N GLU A 58 -12.01 -8.81 0.39
CA GLU A 58 -12.42 -9.05 -0.99
C GLU A 58 -11.38 -8.50 -1.98
N PRO A 59 -11.25 -9.10 -3.18
CA PRO A 59 -10.37 -8.58 -4.22
C PRO A 59 -10.83 -7.21 -4.72
N ASP A 60 -9.87 -6.34 -5.04
CA ASP A 60 -10.11 -5.00 -5.57
C ASP A 60 -10.15 -4.97 -7.12
N GLY A 61 -9.77 -6.07 -7.78
CA GLY A 61 -9.60 -6.14 -9.23
C GLY A 61 -8.33 -5.43 -9.72
N ASP A 62 -7.30 -5.39 -8.88
CA ASP A 62 -6.06 -4.66 -9.10
C ASP A 62 -4.84 -5.56 -8.77
N ALA A 63 -3.62 -5.09 -9.06
CA ALA A 63 -2.42 -5.93 -9.07
C ALA A 63 -2.01 -6.49 -7.70
N SER A 64 -2.56 -5.94 -6.62
CA SER A 64 -2.32 -6.38 -5.25
C SER A 64 -3.15 -7.59 -4.81
N ASP A 65 -4.18 -8.00 -5.56
CA ASP A 65 -5.19 -8.97 -5.09
C ASP A 65 -4.58 -10.28 -4.59
N ASP A 66 -3.73 -10.94 -5.39
CA ASP A 66 -3.09 -12.21 -5.02
C ASP A 66 -2.22 -12.04 -3.76
N ALA A 67 -1.43 -10.97 -3.69
CA ALA A 67 -0.54 -10.72 -2.55
C ALA A 67 -1.32 -10.40 -1.26
N LEU A 68 -2.41 -9.64 -1.37
CA LEU A 68 -3.25 -9.34 -0.22
C LEU A 68 -4.01 -10.58 0.25
N HIS A 69 -4.50 -11.40 -0.68
CA HIS A 69 -5.19 -12.64 -0.37
C HIS A 69 -4.26 -13.66 0.29
N ASP A 70 -3.11 -13.95 -0.33
CA ASP A 70 -2.24 -15.06 0.05
C ASP A 70 -1.30 -14.73 1.22
N ILE A 71 -0.97 -13.45 1.40
CA ILE A 71 0.07 -13.02 2.36
C ILE A 71 -0.53 -12.06 3.39
N ALA A 72 -1.03 -10.90 2.95
CA ALA A 72 -1.36 -9.83 3.89
C ALA A 72 -2.56 -10.18 4.79
N ASN A 73 -3.63 -10.75 4.23
CA ASN A 73 -4.88 -11.06 4.94
C ASN A 73 -4.68 -11.93 6.19
N ALA A 74 -3.66 -12.80 6.20
CA ALA A 74 -3.34 -13.65 7.35
C ALA A 74 -2.72 -12.88 8.53
N THR A 75 -2.27 -11.65 8.30
CA THR A 75 -1.61 -10.78 9.29
C THR A 75 -2.50 -9.65 9.81
N TRP A 76 -3.76 -9.63 9.39
CA TRP A 76 -4.78 -8.72 9.87
C TRP A 76 -5.97 -9.52 10.40
N GLY A 77 -6.55 -9.04 11.50
CA GLY A 77 -7.81 -9.55 12.03
C GLY A 77 -8.98 -9.29 11.10
N ASP A 78 -10.19 -9.55 11.59
CA ASP A 78 -11.45 -9.25 10.87
C ASP A 78 -12.21 -8.08 11.53
N GLU A 79 -11.67 -7.52 12.61
CA GLU A 79 -12.26 -6.47 13.43
C GLU A 79 -11.23 -5.38 13.76
N GLY A 80 -11.68 -4.31 14.41
CA GLY A 80 -10.85 -3.17 14.79
C GLY A 80 -11.11 -1.93 13.94
N ALA A 81 -10.45 -0.83 14.27
CA ALA A 81 -10.63 0.44 13.55
C ALA A 81 -10.10 0.40 12.11
N TRP A 82 -9.17 -0.50 11.78
CA TRP A 82 -8.62 -0.60 10.43
C TRP A 82 -9.69 -0.88 9.36
N VAL A 83 -10.77 -1.60 9.71
CA VAL A 83 -11.87 -1.91 8.78
C VAL A 83 -12.71 -0.69 8.40
N THR A 84 -12.68 0.39 9.19
CA THR A 84 -13.38 1.65 8.90
C THR A 84 -12.44 2.77 8.48
N ASP A 85 -11.22 2.73 9.01
CA ASP A 85 -10.23 3.80 8.92
C ASP A 85 -9.16 3.49 7.87
N GLY A 86 -9.28 2.36 7.15
CA GLY A 86 -8.48 2.06 5.97
C GLY A 86 -7.12 1.42 6.25
N GLY A 87 -6.66 1.38 7.50
CA GLY A 87 -5.45 0.65 7.91
C GLY A 87 -4.13 1.38 7.72
N GLY A 88 -4.08 2.48 6.96
CA GLY A 88 -2.86 3.25 6.71
C GLY A 88 -2.03 2.69 5.57
N GLY A 89 -0.70 2.60 5.76
CA GLY A 89 0.23 2.05 4.78
C GLY A 89 0.42 2.95 3.56
N THR A 90 0.27 4.27 3.71
CA THR A 90 0.32 5.21 2.58
C THR A 90 1.75 5.39 2.06
N PRO A 91 2.06 5.12 0.78
CA PRO A 91 3.41 5.32 0.22
C PRO A 91 3.57 6.77 -0.26
N TRP A 92 3.83 7.68 0.67
CA TRP A 92 3.71 9.13 0.43
C TRP A 92 4.99 9.81 -0.08
N ASP A 93 6.12 9.10 -0.15
CA ASP A 93 7.40 9.70 -0.55
C ASP A 93 8.22 8.80 -1.47
N SER A 94 9.03 7.90 -0.91
CA SER A 94 10.10 7.24 -1.66
C SER A 94 9.61 6.03 -2.45
N ILE A 95 9.82 6.09 -3.76
CA ILE A 95 9.64 5.00 -4.72
C ILE A 95 10.92 4.95 -5.57
N VAL A 96 11.48 3.76 -5.75
CA VAL A 96 12.71 3.53 -6.53
C VAL A 96 12.41 2.55 -7.65
N TYR A 97 12.94 2.80 -8.84
CA TYR A 97 12.93 1.84 -9.93
C TYR A 97 14.28 1.13 -9.97
N ASP A 98 14.28 -0.20 -9.92
CA ASP A 98 15.43 -1.04 -10.18
C ASP A 98 15.27 -1.65 -11.59
N ASP A 99 16.11 -1.17 -12.49
CA ASP A 99 16.12 -1.52 -13.91
C ASP A 99 16.71 -2.91 -14.17
N VAL A 100 17.53 -3.43 -13.26
CA VAL A 100 18.12 -4.77 -13.34
C VAL A 100 17.05 -5.83 -13.11
N ASN A 101 16.17 -5.60 -12.13
CA ASN A 101 15.11 -6.56 -11.74
C ASN A 101 13.72 -6.21 -12.30
N ASN A 102 13.60 -5.07 -12.99
CA ASN A 102 12.36 -4.50 -13.52
C ASN A 102 11.26 -4.42 -12.45
N ASP A 103 11.57 -3.80 -11.31
CA ASP A 103 10.65 -3.61 -10.20
C ASP A 103 10.64 -2.18 -9.66
N PHE A 104 9.48 -1.80 -9.10
CA PHE A 104 9.39 -0.64 -8.25
C PHE A 104 9.49 -1.09 -6.79
N LEU A 105 10.44 -0.50 -6.07
CA LEU A 105 10.61 -0.63 -4.63
C LEU A 105 9.84 0.52 -3.96
N ILE A 106 8.87 0.17 -3.13
CA ILE A 106 7.93 1.08 -2.52
C ILE A 106 8.18 1.11 -1.01
N GLY A 107 8.43 2.29 -0.46
CA GLY A 107 8.41 2.52 0.99
C GLY A 107 6.97 2.66 1.46
N VAL A 108 6.50 1.72 2.29
CA VAL A 108 5.15 1.71 2.85
C VAL A 108 5.16 2.30 4.26
N GLY A 109 4.26 3.25 4.51
CA GLY A 109 4.17 3.98 5.78
C GLY A 109 3.56 3.21 6.96
N ASN A 110 3.24 3.98 7.99
CA ASN A 110 2.66 3.61 9.29
C ASN A 110 1.23 3.06 9.20
N GLY A 111 0.79 2.42 10.28
CA GLY A 111 -0.58 1.92 10.46
C GLY A 111 -1.57 2.98 10.92
N SER A 112 -2.81 2.87 10.47
CA SER A 112 -3.91 3.74 10.91
C SER A 112 -5.07 2.96 11.52
N PRO A 113 -5.51 3.30 12.74
CA PRO A 113 -4.89 4.25 13.67
C PRO A 113 -3.56 3.77 14.25
N TRP A 114 -2.78 4.68 14.86
CA TRP A 114 -1.45 4.36 15.41
C TRP A 114 -1.51 3.32 16.53
N ASN A 115 -2.50 3.41 17.42
CA ASN A 115 -2.67 2.47 18.52
C ASN A 115 -3.04 1.09 17.96
N ARG A 116 -2.07 0.17 17.94
CA ARG A 116 -2.24 -1.15 17.36
C ARG A 116 -3.41 -1.93 17.96
N THR A 117 -3.60 -1.87 19.28
CA THR A 117 -4.71 -2.59 19.94
C THR A 117 -6.08 -2.08 19.49
N PHE A 118 -6.18 -0.79 19.13
CA PHE A 118 -7.41 -0.23 18.59
C PHE A 118 -7.52 -0.43 17.07
N ARG A 119 -6.39 -0.34 16.36
CA ARG A 119 -6.31 -0.60 14.92
C ARG A 119 -6.76 -2.01 14.61
N ASP A 120 -6.09 -3.00 15.20
CA ASP A 120 -6.34 -4.42 15.02
C ASP A 120 -6.15 -5.18 16.36
N PRO A 121 -7.25 -5.44 17.09
CA PRO A 121 -7.21 -6.16 18.36
C PRO A 121 -6.68 -7.59 18.26
N SER A 122 -6.71 -8.21 17.07
CA SER A 122 -6.17 -9.55 16.86
C SER A 122 -4.64 -9.58 16.91
N GLY A 123 -4.01 -8.42 16.79
CA GLY A 123 -2.57 -8.28 16.66
C GLY A 123 -2.12 -8.58 15.23
N GLY A 124 -1.09 -9.41 15.09
CA GLY A 124 -0.47 -9.70 13.80
C GLY A 124 0.48 -8.62 13.29
N ASP A 125 1.22 -8.97 12.25
CA ASP A 125 2.26 -8.11 11.70
C ASP A 125 1.70 -6.92 10.91
N ASN A 126 0.42 -6.98 10.53
CA ASN A 126 -0.28 -5.98 9.75
C ASN A 126 0.45 -5.63 8.43
N LEU A 127 0.72 -6.63 7.59
CA LEU A 127 1.41 -6.41 6.31
C LEU A 127 0.57 -5.60 5.31
N PHE A 128 1.14 -4.68 4.53
CA PHE A 128 2.55 -4.38 4.39
C PHE A 128 2.96 -3.08 5.11
N LEU A 129 2.39 -2.77 6.28
CA LEU A 129 2.80 -1.59 7.05
C LEU A 129 4.31 -1.60 7.33
N SER A 130 4.92 -0.42 7.36
CA SER A 130 6.35 -0.21 7.67
C SER A 130 7.24 -1.22 6.94
N SER A 131 7.13 -1.25 5.61
CA SER A 131 7.78 -2.25 4.76
C SER A 131 8.41 -1.62 3.53
N ILE A 132 9.40 -2.33 2.99
CA ILE A 132 9.85 -2.19 1.60
C ILE A 132 9.12 -3.26 0.80
N VAL A 133 8.35 -2.87 -0.20
CA VAL A 133 7.62 -3.80 -1.08
C VAL A 133 8.13 -3.65 -2.51
N ALA A 134 8.51 -4.76 -3.13
CA ALA A 134 8.88 -4.81 -4.54
C ALA A 134 7.72 -5.34 -5.38
N VAL A 135 7.37 -4.58 -6.41
CA VAL A 135 6.36 -4.96 -7.40
C VAL A 135 6.94 -4.94 -8.81
N ASP A 136 6.52 -5.86 -9.65
CA ASP A 136 6.83 -5.85 -11.07
C ASP A 136 6.45 -4.51 -11.73
N ALA A 137 7.39 -3.89 -12.45
CA ALA A 137 7.18 -2.54 -12.96
C ALA A 137 6.11 -2.44 -14.05
N ASP A 138 5.88 -3.53 -14.80
CA ASP A 138 4.91 -3.56 -15.89
C ASP A 138 3.51 -3.91 -15.41
N THR A 139 3.42 -4.83 -14.45
CA THR A 139 2.13 -5.40 -14.03
C THR A 139 1.67 -4.97 -12.65
N GLY A 140 2.56 -4.41 -11.82
CA GLY A 140 2.30 -4.10 -10.42
C GLY A 140 2.18 -5.33 -9.51
N LYS A 141 2.44 -6.54 -10.03
CA LYS A 141 2.35 -7.78 -9.25
C LYS A 141 3.45 -7.83 -8.21
N TYR A 142 3.09 -8.25 -7.01
CA TYR A 142 4.02 -8.48 -5.91
C TYR A 142 5.17 -9.42 -6.32
N LYS A 143 6.40 -9.06 -5.92
CA LYS A 143 7.60 -9.92 -6.04
C LYS A 143 8.10 -10.37 -4.67
N TRP A 144 8.40 -9.42 -3.79
CA TRP A 144 8.90 -9.67 -2.44
C TRP A 144 8.63 -8.47 -1.52
N HIS A 145 8.77 -8.66 -0.22
CA HIS A 145 8.80 -7.55 0.73
C HIS A 145 9.81 -7.81 1.87
N PHE A 146 10.17 -6.75 2.56
CA PHE A 146 10.83 -6.80 3.86
C PHE A 146 10.13 -5.82 4.80
N GLN A 147 9.54 -6.34 5.88
CA GLN A 147 8.89 -5.51 6.89
C GLN A 147 9.90 -5.08 7.96
N THR A 148 10.09 -3.77 8.09
CA THR A 148 11.05 -3.20 9.05
C THR A 148 10.49 -3.21 10.46
N THR A 149 9.18 -2.99 10.60
CA THR A 149 8.51 -2.86 11.90
C THR A 149 7.21 -3.68 11.93
N PRO A 150 7.29 -5.00 12.19
CA PRO A 150 6.11 -5.85 12.32
C PRO A 150 5.18 -5.35 13.44
N GLY A 151 3.90 -5.15 13.10
CA GLY A 151 2.92 -4.60 14.01
C GLY A 151 3.29 -3.20 14.50
N ASP A 152 3.63 -2.29 13.58
CA ASP A 152 3.92 -0.88 13.84
C ASP A 152 2.99 -0.27 14.91
N ASN A 153 3.57 0.45 15.87
CA ASN A 153 2.86 1.03 17.00
C ASN A 153 3.44 2.40 17.42
N TRP A 154 4.30 3.02 16.59
CA TRP A 154 5.03 4.24 16.96
C TRP A 154 5.10 5.31 15.87
N ASP A 155 4.36 5.13 14.77
CA ASP A 155 4.38 6.03 13.60
C ASP A 155 5.68 5.94 12.79
#